data_AF-A0A9D6YTD1-F1
#
_entry.id   AF-A0A9D6YTD1-F1
#
_cell.length_a   1.000
_cell.length_b   1.000
_cell.length_c   1.000
_cell.angle_alpha   90.00
_cell.angle_beta   90.00
_cell.angle_gamma   90.00
#
_symmetry.space_group_name_H-M   'P 1'
#
loop_
_entity.id
_entity.type
_entity.pdbx_description
1 polymer ?
#
loop_
_entity_poly.entity_id
_entity_poly.type
_entity_poly.pdbx_seq_one_letter_code
_entity_poly.pdbx_strand_id
1 'polypeptide(L)'
;MTSTKDADARVIAAIKAAGADAQHWPDALDEIARFLDARFAALLFEDRCSALLELKHSTRAEKAWIVEYLRNHRKLDPVKARVLAEIGAGRACSSEDFVSR
;
A
#
# COMPACT_ATOMS: atom_id res chain seq x y z
N MET A 1 -21.61 -7.66 -16.37
CA MET A 1 -20.59 -8.16 -15.43
C MET A 1 -19.24 -8.04 -16.11
N THR A 2 -18.48 -6.98 -15.82
CA THR A 2 -17.06 -6.95 -16.19
C THR A 2 -16.37 -8.02 -15.35
N SER A 3 -15.69 -8.94 -16.03
CA SER A 3 -15.12 -10.13 -15.42
C SER A 3 -14.04 -9.71 -14.42
N THR A 4 -13.85 -10.45 -13.32
CA THR A 4 -12.77 -10.25 -12.34
C THR A 4 -11.40 -10.08 -13.04
N LYS A 5 -11.21 -10.77 -14.18
CA LYS A 5 -10.04 -10.65 -15.06
C LYS A 5 -9.80 -9.23 -15.62
N ASP A 6 -10.87 -8.50 -15.93
CA ASP A 6 -10.76 -7.13 -16.43
C ASP A 6 -10.36 -6.17 -15.30
N ALA A 7 -10.79 -6.46 -14.07
CA ALA A 7 -10.41 -5.69 -12.88
C ALA A 7 -8.94 -5.97 -12.49
N ASP A 8 -8.51 -7.23 -12.52
CA ASP A 8 -7.10 -7.62 -12.34
C ASP A 8 -6.19 -6.93 -13.37
N ALA A 9 -6.60 -6.93 -14.64
CA ALA A 9 -5.82 -6.30 -15.71
C ALA A 9 -5.65 -4.78 -15.49
N ARG A 10 -6.68 -4.09 -15.00
CA ARG A 10 -6.60 -2.66 -14.67
C ARG A 10 -5.64 -2.39 -13.51
N VAL A 11 -5.72 -3.18 -12.43
CA VAL A 11 -4.81 -3.06 -11.29
C VAL A 11 -3.37 -3.30 -11.74
N ILE A 12 -3.11 -4.36 -12.49
CA ILE A 12 -1.76 -4.68 -13.01
C ILE A 12 -1.25 -3.55 -13.91
N ALA A 13 -2.08 -3.02 -14.82
CA ALA A 13 -1.69 -1.92 -15.69
C ALA A 13 -1.36 -0.64 -14.89
N ALA A 14 -2.17 -0.31 -13.89
CA ALA A 14 -1.94 0.86 -13.05
C ALA A 14 -0.66 0.73 -12.20
N ILE A 15 -0.39 -0.46 -11.64
CA ILE A 15 0.87 -0.73 -10.92
C ILE A 15 2.07 -0.61 -11.87
N LYS A 16 1.98 -1.13 -13.09
CA LYS A 16 3.06 -0.99 -14.09
C LYS A 16 3.32 0.48 -14.45
N ALA A 17 2.26 1.26 -14.64
CA ALA A 17 2.39 2.70 -14.89
C ALA A 17 3.06 3.42 -13.71
N ALA A 18 2.63 3.12 -12.47
CA ALA A 18 3.23 3.68 -11.26
C ALA A 18 4.69 3.25 -11.02
N GLY A 19 5.06 2.05 -11.48
CA GLY A 19 6.44 1.58 -11.49
C GLY A 19 7.32 2.30 -12.53
N ALA A 20 6.74 2.80 -13.62
CA ALA A 20 7.43 3.60 -14.63
C ALA A 20 7.51 5.09 -14.25
N ASP A 21 6.47 5.62 -13.62
CA ASP A 21 6.41 7.00 -13.10
C ASP A 21 5.68 7.03 -11.75
N ALA A 22 6.42 7.44 -10.71
CA ALA A 22 5.92 7.50 -9.34
C ALA A 22 4.76 8.50 -9.14
N GLN A 23 4.49 9.39 -10.09
CA GLN A 23 3.32 10.27 -10.05
C GLN A 23 1.99 9.52 -10.20
N HIS A 24 2.00 8.32 -10.77
CA HIS A 24 0.79 7.50 -10.96
C HIS A 24 0.42 6.63 -9.75
N TRP A 25 1.20 6.65 -8.67
CA TRP A 25 0.88 5.87 -7.47
C TRP A 25 -0.51 6.15 -6.86
N PRO A 26 -1.00 7.41 -6.78
CA PRO A 26 -2.36 7.67 -6.31
C PRO A 26 -3.45 6.96 -7.13
N ASP A 27 -3.31 6.96 -8.46
CA ASP A 27 -4.27 6.31 -9.37
C ASP A 27 -4.22 4.78 -9.22
N ALA A 28 -3.01 4.22 -9.14
CA ALA A 28 -2.83 2.79 -8.88
C ALA A 28 -3.45 2.36 -7.55
N LEU A 29 -3.30 3.18 -6.50
CA LEU A 29 -3.88 2.91 -5.19
C LEU A 29 -5.40 3.05 -5.20
N ASP A 30 -5.99 3.92 -6.03
CA ASP A 30 -7.44 3.99 -6.19
C ASP A 30 -8.00 2.76 -6.93
N GLU A 31 -7.29 2.24 -7.94
CA GLU A 31 -7.67 0.97 -8.58
C GLU A 31 -7.58 -0.21 -7.60
N ILE A 32 -6.53 -0.29 -6.78
CA ILE A 32 -6.36 -1.32 -5.75
C ILE A 32 -7.48 -1.21 -4.70
N ALA A 33 -7.76 -0.01 -4.19
CA ALA A 33 -8.80 0.19 -3.19
C ALA A 33 -10.18 -0.22 -3.74
N ARG A 34 -10.48 0.15 -4.99
CA ARG A 34 -11.74 -0.25 -5.65
C ARG A 34 -11.81 -1.76 -5.87
N PHE A 35 -10.72 -2.38 -6.27
CA PHE A 35 -10.66 -3.82 -6.49
C PHE A 35 -10.90 -4.63 -5.20
N LEU A 36 -10.37 -4.14 -4.07
CA LEU A 36 -10.50 -4.77 -2.76
C LEU A 36 -11.74 -4.33 -1.97
N ASP A 37 -12.61 -3.50 -2.55
CA ASP A 37 -13.73 -2.83 -1.87
C ASP A 37 -13.30 -2.12 -0.56
N ALA A 38 -12.12 -1.51 -0.58
CA ALA A 38 -11.55 -0.78 0.53
C ALA A 38 -11.87 0.73 0.43
N ARG A 39 -11.97 1.40 1.58
CA ARG A 39 -12.24 2.85 1.66
C ARG A 39 -11.15 3.68 0.98
N PHE A 40 -9.89 3.32 1.19
CA PHE A 40 -8.71 3.89 0.54
C PHE A 40 -7.54 2.90 0.65
N ALA A 41 -6.47 3.15 -0.09
CA ALA A 41 -5.21 2.41 0.02
C ALA A 41 -4.04 3.38 0.24
N ALA A 42 -2.98 2.90 0.89
CA ALA A 42 -1.75 3.64 1.10
C ALA A 42 -0.54 2.72 0.91
N LEU A 43 0.57 3.31 0.48
CA LEU A 43 1.83 2.63 0.23
C LEU A 43 2.96 3.38 0.93
N LEU A 44 3.59 2.70 1.88
CA LEU A 44 4.69 3.23 2.67
C LEU A 44 6.01 2.65 2.17
N PHE A 45 6.94 3.51 1.79
CA PHE A 45 8.33 3.18 1.53
C PHE A 45 9.19 3.65 2.69
N GLU A 46 10.02 2.76 3.21
CA GLU A 46 11.00 3.09 4.25
C GLU A 46 12.36 2.50 3.87
N ASP A 47 13.35 3.36 3.71
CA ASP A 47 14.74 2.96 3.54
C ASP A 47 15.47 3.10 4.89
N ARG A 48 15.93 1.96 5.42
CA ARG A 48 16.66 1.90 6.70
C ARG A 48 18.05 2.52 6.64
N CYS A 49 18.67 2.57 5.46
CA CYS A 49 20.02 3.12 5.29
C CYS A 49 19.99 4.65 5.21
N SER A 50 19.05 5.21 4.46
CA SER A 50 18.92 6.66 4.29
C SER A 50 17.95 7.33 5.27
N ALA A 51 17.23 6.55 6.09
CA ALA A 51 16.10 7.01 6.90
C ALA A 51 14.98 7.69 6.08
N LEU A 52 14.94 7.48 4.76
CA LEU A 52 13.91 8.01 3.89
C LEU A 52 12.58 7.32 4.19
N LEU A 53 11.55 8.13 4.41
CA LEU A 53 10.18 7.67 4.59
C LEU A 53 9.30 8.38 3.57
N GLU A 54 8.65 7.62 2.71
CA GLU A 54 7.72 8.14 1.73
C GLU A 54 6.38 7.42 1.86
N LEU A 55 5.29 8.20 1.93
CA LEU A 55 3.94 7.68 1.98
C LEU A 55 3.20 8.16 0.73
N LYS A 56 2.89 7.23 -0.16
CA LYS A 56 1.91 7.43 -1.24
C LYS A 56 0.54 6.99 -0.75
N HIS A 57 -0.51 7.65 -1.21
CA HIS A 57 -1.87 7.30 -0.82
C HIS A 57 -2.84 7.54 -1.96
N SER A 58 -3.95 6.80 -1.96
CA SER A 58 -5.02 6.98 -2.91
C SER A 58 -5.67 8.37 -2.76
N THR A 59 -6.37 8.85 -3.79
CA THR A 59 -6.95 10.21 -3.77
C THR A 59 -8.03 10.38 -2.69
N ARG A 60 -8.64 9.27 -2.27
CA ARG A 60 -9.69 9.21 -1.25
C ARG A 60 -9.17 9.04 0.18
N ALA A 61 -7.85 8.92 0.36
CA ALA A 61 -7.27 8.77 1.68
C ALA A 61 -7.54 10.01 2.55
N GLU A 62 -7.90 9.75 3.81
CA GLU A 62 -8.21 10.82 4.75
C GLU A 62 -6.94 11.56 5.16
N LYS A 63 -6.83 12.85 4.80
CA LYS A 63 -5.69 13.70 5.18
C LYS A 63 -5.42 13.69 6.68
N ALA A 64 -6.47 13.71 7.50
CA ALA A 64 -6.34 13.65 8.96
C ALA A 64 -5.70 12.34 9.41
N TRP A 65 -6.14 11.21 8.84
CA TRP A 65 -5.55 9.89 9.13
C TRP A 65 -4.08 9.84 8.74
N ILE A 66 -3.73 10.34 7.55
CA ILE A 66 -2.33 10.38 7.06
C ILE A 66 -1.42 11.15 8.03
N VAL A 67 -1.85 12.34 8.44
CA VAL A 67 -1.09 13.20 9.36
C VAL A 67 -0.92 12.52 10.71
N GLU A 68 -2.00 11.96 11.25
CA GLU A 68 -2.00 11.29 12.54
C GLU A 68 -1.12 10.04 12.53
N TYR A 69 -1.20 9.25 11.46
CA TYR A 69 -0.36 8.07 11.25
C TYR A 69 1.13 8.42 11.28
N LEU A 70 1.55 9.41 10.47
CA LEU A 70 2.95 9.79 10.35
C LEU A 70 3.54 10.38 11.64
N ARG A 71 2.72 11.11 12.42
CA ARG A 71 3.14 11.76 13.66
C ARG A 71 3.21 10.78 14.83
N ASN A 72 2.14 10.01 15.04
CA ASN A 72 1.91 9.34 16.32
C ASN A 72 1.94 7.82 16.21
N HIS A 73 1.49 7.24 15.10
CA HIS A 73 1.26 5.79 15.04
C HIS A 73 2.31 5.01 14.25
N ARG A 74 3.14 5.64 13.42
CA ARG A 74 4.11 4.93 12.56
C ARG A 74 5.04 3.98 13.32
N LYS A 75 5.46 4.34 14.53
CA LYS A 75 6.40 3.56 15.35
C LYS A 75 5.71 2.43 16.11
N LEU A 76 4.39 2.52 16.21
CA LEU A 76 3.53 1.61 16.95
C LEU A 76 2.71 0.72 16.00
N ASP A 77 2.87 0.89 14.68
CA ASP A 77 2.14 0.14 13.68
C ASP A 77 2.54 -1.35 13.72
N PRO A 78 1.63 -2.25 14.15
CA PRO A 78 1.93 -3.66 14.28
C PRO A 78 2.11 -4.35 12.92
N VAL A 79 1.45 -3.85 11.87
CA VAL A 79 1.61 -4.39 10.50
C VAL A 79 3.00 -4.07 10.00
N LYS A 80 3.45 -2.82 10.17
CA LYS A 80 4.82 -2.41 9.83
C LYS A 80 5.87 -3.22 10.58
N ALA A 81 5.71 -3.35 11.91
CA ALA A 81 6.67 -4.10 12.73
C ALA A 81 6.81 -5.56 12.27
N ARG A 82 5.68 -6.19 11.93
CA ARG A 82 5.65 -7.56 11.41
C ARG A 82 6.29 -7.67 10.02
N VAL A 83 5.95 -6.80 9.07
CA VAL A 83 6.54 -6.81 7.73
C VAL A 83 8.07 -6.63 7.80
N LEU A 84 8.57 -5.74 8.66
CA LEU A 84 10.01 -5.56 8.84
C LEU A 84 10.70 -6.81 9.43
N ALA A 85 10.05 -7.50 10.37
CA ALA A 85 10.57 -8.76 10.90
C ALA A 85 10.61 -9.86 9.82
N GLU A 86 9.59 -9.95 8.97
CA GLU A 86 9.47 -10.95 7.91
C GLU A 86 10.42 -10.67 6.72
N ILE A 87 10.60 -9.41 6.32
CA ILE A 87 11.62 -9.00 5.33
C ILE A 87 13.02 -9.31 5.86
N GLY A 88 13.28 -9.04 7.15
CA GLY A 88 14.54 -9.41 7.80
C GLY A 88 14.83 -10.91 7.77
N ALA A 89 13.78 -11.74 7.66
CA ALA A 89 13.88 -13.19 7.52
C ALA A 89 13.93 -13.68 6.05
N GLY A 90 13.89 -12.78 5.06
CA GLY A 90 13.99 -13.13 3.64
C GLY A 90 12.73 -13.78 3.05
N ARG A 91 11.55 -13.56 3.64
CA ARG A 91 10.29 -14.16 3.19
C ARG A 91 9.42 -13.11 2.46
N ALA A 92 8.79 -13.51 1.36
CA ALA A 92 7.73 -12.72 0.70
C ALA A 92 6.38 -12.98 1.37
N CYS A 93 5.55 -11.95 1.50
CA CYS A 93 4.25 -12.01 2.19
C CYS A 93 3.09 -11.89 1.20
N SER A 94 2.02 -12.65 1.44
CA SER A 94 0.75 -12.65 0.68
C SER A 94 -0.34 -11.91 1.46
N SER A 95 -1.35 -11.36 0.77
CA SER A 95 -2.53 -10.75 1.40
C SER A 95 -3.25 -11.67 2.40
N GLU A 96 -3.15 -12.99 2.22
CA GLU A 96 -3.71 -14.00 3.13
C GLU A 96 -3.01 -14.04 4.49
N ASP A 97 -1.75 -13.59 4.59
CA ASP A 97 -1.01 -13.52 5.85
C ASP A 97 -1.54 -12.43 6.79
N PHE A 98 -2.41 -11.55 6.29
CA PHE A 98 -2.94 -10.36 6.99
C PHE A 98 -4.40 -10.48 7.41
N VAL A 99 -5.10 -11.57 7.04
CA VAL A 99 -6.45 -11.85 7.53
C VAL A 99 -6.34 -12.80 8.73
N SER A 100 -6.63 -12.30 9.93
CA SER A 100 -6.72 -13.15 11.12
C SER A 100 -7.80 -14.23 10.90
N ARG A 101 -7.49 -15.49 11.22
CA ARG A 101 -8.51 -16.50 11.52
C ARG A 101 -9.16 -16.20 12.86
#